data_AF-A0A379C650-F1
#
_entry.id   AF-A0A379C650-F1
#
_cell.length_a   1.000
_cell.length_b   1.000
_cell.length_c   1.000
_cell.angle_alpha   90.00
_cell.angle_beta   90.00
_cell.angle_gamma   90.00
#
_symmetry.space_group_name_H-M   'P 1'
#
loop_
_entity.id
_entity.type
_entity.pdbx_description
1 polymer ?
#
loop_
_entity_poly.entity_id
_entity_poly.type
_entity_poly.pdbx_seq_one_letter_code
_entity_poly.pdbx_strand_id
1 'polypeptide(L)'
;MLSKEKLLEMGIAEDLADKILEDVNKDYVPGYRYKEVKDSLESLNSEISKRDKQIDGLKKLSGNKEELEAEINSLKEANKKAKEETEENLKAIRKDNAITEYLYNQRVNNVGVLKKLLNNQDIKYEDEKLIGIDEQMKALREDNSLKSLFANNDFRGANPNTAGDNREKPKGLFDAVIKREDQEEKFNPWG
;
A
#
# COMPACT_ATOMS: atom_id res chain seq x y z
N MET A 1 -13.97 -17.23 -9.02
CA MET A 1 -15.33 -16.99 -8.50
C MET A 1 -16.30 -17.34 -9.62
N LEU A 2 -17.36 -18.10 -9.32
CA LEU A 2 -18.45 -18.31 -10.27
C LEU A 2 -19.16 -16.96 -10.44
N SER A 3 -19.27 -16.45 -11.66
CA SER A 3 -19.93 -15.17 -11.96
C SER A 3 -21.00 -15.40 -13.03
N LYS A 4 -22.04 -14.56 -13.03
CA LYS A 4 -23.16 -14.63 -13.99
C LYS A 4 -22.65 -14.61 -15.43
N GLU A 5 -21.66 -13.76 -15.70
CA GLU A 5 -20.97 -13.64 -16.98
C GLU A 5 -20.37 -14.98 -17.46
N LYS A 6 -19.69 -15.72 -16.59
CA LYS A 6 -19.10 -17.02 -16.94
C LYS A 6 -20.15 -18.11 -17.21
N LEU A 7 -21.29 -18.04 -16.54
CA LEU A 7 -22.39 -18.98 -16.76
C LEU A 7 -23.09 -18.71 -18.09
N LEU A 8 -23.29 -17.43 -18.42
CA LEU A 8 -23.81 -16.99 -19.72
C LEU A 8 -22.85 -17.36 -20.86
N GLU A 9 -21.53 -17.20 -20.68
CA GLU A 9 -20.50 -17.65 -21.63
C GLU A 9 -20.51 -19.17 -21.86
N MET A 10 -20.91 -19.95 -20.85
CA MET A 10 -21.07 -21.41 -20.96
C MET A 10 -22.41 -21.83 -21.61
N GLY A 11 -23.21 -20.87 -22.09
CA GLY A 11 -24.48 -21.13 -22.77
C GLY A 11 -25.65 -21.44 -21.83
N ILE A 12 -25.51 -21.13 -20.54
CA ILE A 12 -26.59 -21.29 -19.56
C ILE A 12 -27.55 -20.12 -19.71
N ALA A 13 -28.84 -20.40 -19.89
CA ALA A 13 -29.88 -19.38 -19.94
C ALA A 13 -29.89 -18.54 -18.65
N GLU A 14 -30.17 -17.24 -18.79
CA GLU A 14 -30.04 -16.26 -17.70
C GLU A 14 -30.82 -16.66 -16.43
N ASP A 15 -32.04 -17.15 -16.62
CA ASP A 15 -32.94 -17.61 -15.55
C ASP A 15 -32.36 -18.81 -14.77
N LEU A 16 -31.58 -19.65 -15.44
CA LEU A 16 -30.92 -20.81 -14.84
C LEU A 16 -29.59 -20.40 -14.20
N ALA A 17 -28.87 -19.45 -14.80
CA ALA A 17 -27.65 -18.88 -14.24
C ALA A 17 -27.93 -18.16 -12.91
N ASP A 18 -29.05 -17.43 -12.81
CA ASP A 18 -29.46 -16.74 -11.59
C ASP A 18 -29.81 -17.74 -10.48
N LYS A 19 -30.55 -18.82 -10.79
CA LYS A 19 -30.83 -19.89 -9.83
C LYS A 19 -29.56 -20.61 -9.36
N ILE A 20 -28.63 -20.91 -10.27
CA ILE A 20 -27.36 -21.57 -9.94
C ILE A 20 -26.51 -20.67 -9.03
N LEU A 21 -26.44 -19.37 -9.31
CA LEU A 21 -25.73 -18.44 -8.43
C LEU A 21 -26.41 -18.30 -7.08
N GLU A 22 -27.74 -18.30 -7.02
CA GLU A 22 -28.47 -18.23 -5.76
C GLU A 22 -28.22 -19.46 -4.89
N ASP A 23 -28.25 -20.67 -5.45
CA ASP A 23 -27.94 -21.91 -4.72
C ASP A 23 -26.46 -22.00 -4.33
N VAL A 24 -25.55 -21.66 -5.25
CA VAL A 24 -24.11 -21.73 -4.97
C VAL A 24 -23.69 -20.68 -3.93
N ASN A 25 -24.24 -19.45 -3.97
CA ASN A 25 -23.88 -18.40 -3.02
C ASN A 25 -24.52 -18.57 -1.63
N LYS A 26 -25.55 -19.42 -1.48
CA LYS A 26 -26.11 -19.75 -0.15
C LYS A 26 -25.12 -20.52 0.71
N ASP A 27 -24.36 -21.44 0.11
CA ASP A 27 -23.39 -22.29 0.82
C ASP A 27 -21.93 -21.86 0.61
N TYR A 28 -21.67 -20.95 -0.33
CA TYR A 28 -20.30 -20.50 -0.64
C TYR A 28 -19.85 -19.34 0.27
N VAL A 29 -19.01 -19.67 1.24
CA VAL A 29 -18.22 -18.67 1.96
C VAL A 29 -16.98 -18.32 1.13
N PRO A 30 -16.79 -17.05 0.73
CA PRO A 30 -15.58 -16.65 0.02
C PRO A 30 -14.33 -16.94 0.83
N GLY A 31 -13.28 -17.46 0.19
CA GLY A 31 -12.04 -17.86 0.86
C GLY A 31 -11.39 -16.76 1.71
N TYR A 32 -11.60 -15.48 1.38
CA TYR A 32 -11.10 -14.36 2.19
C TYR A 32 -11.81 -14.26 3.55
N ARG A 33 -13.13 -14.50 3.62
CA ARG A 33 -13.88 -14.52 4.90
C ARG A 33 -13.51 -15.74 5.73
N TYR A 34 -13.31 -16.89 5.09
CA TYR A 34 -12.84 -18.08 5.78
C TYR A 34 -11.44 -17.86 6.37
N LYS A 35 -10.52 -17.24 5.61
CA LYS A 35 -9.19 -16.90 6.09
C LYS A 35 -9.24 -15.90 7.25
N GLU A 36 -10.04 -14.85 7.12
CA GLU A 36 -10.24 -13.86 8.20
C GLU A 36 -10.76 -14.51 9.49
N VAL A 37 -11.78 -15.36 9.39
CA VAL A 37 -12.31 -16.11 10.53
C VAL A 37 -11.27 -17.06 11.11
N LYS A 38 -10.51 -17.76 10.25
CA LYS A 38 -9.45 -18.67 10.68
C LYS A 38 -8.32 -17.93 11.41
N ASP A 39 -7.84 -16.83 10.85
CA ASP A 39 -6.76 -16.02 11.43
C ASP A 39 -7.23 -15.40 12.77
N SER A 40 -8.48 -14.94 12.85
CA SER A 40 -9.10 -14.48 14.09
C SER A 40 -9.21 -15.60 15.12
N LEU A 41 -9.62 -16.80 14.71
CA LEU A 41 -9.74 -17.97 15.58
C LEU A 41 -8.38 -18.43 16.10
N GLU A 42 -7.34 -18.46 15.26
CA GLU A 42 -5.96 -18.78 15.68
C GLU A 42 -5.42 -17.74 16.67
N SER A 43 -5.68 -16.45 16.43
CA SER A 43 -5.30 -15.36 17.35
C SER A 43 -6.00 -15.50 18.71
N LEU A 44 -7.31 -15.71 18.72
CA LEU A 44 -8.10 -15.92 19.93
C LEU A 44 -7.65 -17.17 20.70
N ASN A 45 -7.39 -18.28 20.01
CA ASN A 45 -6.87 -19.49 20.63
C ASN A 45 -5.48 -19.28 21.24
N SER A 46 -4.62 -18.47 20.62
CA SER A 46 -3.32 -18.10 21.17
C SER A 46 -3.47 -17.29 22.47
N GLU A 47 -4.39 -16.32 22.50
CA GLU A 47 -4.69 -15.55 23.71
C GLU A 47 -5.28 -16.41 24.82
N ILE A 48 -6.21 -17.32 24.49
CA ILE A 48 -6.80 -18.27 25.44
C ILE A 48 -5.71 -19.16 26.03
N SER A 49 -4.83 -19.73 25.20
CA SER A 49 -3.72 -20.58 25.68
C SER A 49 -2.75 -19.82 26.58
N LYS A 50 -2.46 -18.54 26.28
CA LYS A 50 -1.64 -17.69 27.17
C LYS A 50 -2.32 -17.47 28.52
N ARG A 51 -3.61 -17.15 28.52
CA ARG A 51 -4.41 -16.99 29.75
C ARG A 51 -4.48 -18.29 30.55
N ASP A 52 -4.70 -19.42 29.90
CA ASP A 52 -4.75 -20.73 30.55
C ASP A 52 -3.40 -21.07 31.20
N LYS A 53 -2.28 -20.81 30.52
CA LYS A 53 -0.94 -20.98 31.13
C LYS A 53 -0.73 -20.08 32.34
N GLN A 54 -1.21 -18.84 32.30
CA GLN A 54 -1.15 -17.93 33.45
C GLN A 54 -2.03 -18.44 34.60
N ILE A 55 -3.26 -18.88 34.32
CA ILE A 55 -4.19 -19.42 35.32
C ILE A 55 -3.63 -20.70 35.94
N ASP A 56 -3.05 -21.60 35.14
CA ASP A 56 -2.43 -22.83 35.63
C ASP A 56 -1.18 -22.54 36.46
N GLY A 57 -0.39 -21.53 36.09
CA GLY A 57 0.70 -21.01 36.93
C GLY A 57 0.17 -20.54 38.28
N LEU A 58 -0.83 -19.67 38.28
CA LEU A 58 -1.46 -19.16 39.51
C LEU A 58 -2.09 -20.27 40.36
N LYS A 59 -2.74 -21.26 39.74
CA LYS A 59 -3.32 -22.43 40.44
C LYS A 59 -2.25 -23.31 41.07
N LYS A 60 -1.11 -23.52 40.42
CA LYS A 60 0.01 -24.29 41.01
C LYS A 60 0.61 -23.60 42.22
N LEU A 61 0.53 -22.27 42.26
CA LEU A 61 0.98 -21.45 43.37
C LEU A 61 -0.10 -21.26 44.47
N SER A 62 -1.33 -21.75 44.25
CA SER A 62 -2.45 -21.73 45.22
C SER A 62 -2.17 -22.63 46.43
N GLY A 63 -1.27 -22.18 47.29
CA GLY A 63 -0.79 -22.84 48.50
C GLY A 63 0.41 -22.12 49.10
N ASN A 64 1.21 -21.44 48.28
CA ASN A 64 2.33 -20.59 48.69
C ASN A 64 2.02 -19.12 48.40
N LYS A 65 1.54 -18.42 49.43
CA LYS A 65 1.11 -17.01 49.32
C LYS A 65 2.23 -16.07 48.83
N GLU A 66 3.47 -16.32 49.23
CA GLU A 66 4.64 -15.52 48.85
C GLU A 66 4.99 -15.66 47.36
N GLU A 67 4.91 -16.87 46.81
CA GLU A 67 5.18 -17.12 45.39
C GLU A 67 4.04 -16.58 44.50
N LEU A 68 2.79 -16.67 44.96
CA LEU A 68 1.64 -16.02 44.32
C LEU A 68 1.79 -14.49 44.26
N GLU A 69 2.20 -13.87 45.37
CA GLU A 69 2.41 -12.42 45.43
C GLU A 69 3.56 -11.99 44.51
N ALA A 70 4.65 -12.78 44.43
CA ALA A 70 5.75 -12.54 43.51
C ALA A 70 5.33 -12.64 42.03
N GLU A 71 4.57 -13.68 41.67
CA GLU A 71 4.04 -13.88 40.31
C GLU A 71 3.07 -12.75 39.91
N ILE A 72 2.18 -12.35 40.83
CA ILE A 72 1.25 -11.23 40.61
C ILE A 72 2.01 -9.92 40.38
N ASN A 73 3.07 -9.66 41.16
CA ASN A 73 3.87 -8.46 40.98
C ASN A 73 4.65 -8.49 39.66
N SER A 74 5.24 -9.64 39.30
CA SER A 74 5.89 -9.86 38.01
C SER A 74 4.93 -9.62 36.84
N LEU A 75 3.72 -10.17 36.90
CA LEU A 75 2.67 -9.98 35.89
C LEU A 75 2.19 -8.52 35.82
N LYS A 76 2.10 -7.82 36.96
CA LYS A 76 1.78 -6.38 36.99
C LYS A 76 2.89 -5.55 36.33
N GLU A 77 4.14 -5.84 36.62
CA GLU A 77 5.29 -5.17 36.01
C GLU A 77 5.38 -5.45 34.51
N ALA A 78 5.20 -6.71 34.09
CA ALA A 78 5.18 -7.09 32.69
C ALA A 78 4.05 -6.37 31.92
N ASN A 79 2.85 -6.29 32.51
CA ASN A 79 1.75 -5.54 31.91
C ASN A 79 2.01 -4.03 31.87
N LYS A 80 2.70 -3.48 32.87
CA LYS A 80 3.07 -2.06 32.90
C LYS A 80 4.11 -1.76 31.82
N LYS A 81 5.16 -2.58 31.73
CA LYS A 81 6.17 -2.49 30.66
C LYS A 81 5.56 -2.64 29.28
N ALA A 82 4.65 -3.61 29.10
CA ALA A 82 3.95 -3.77 27.82
C ALA A 82 3.11 -2.54 27.45
N LYS A 83 2.48 -1.86 28.42
CA LYS A 83 1.78 -0.59 28.17
C LYS A 83 2.72 0.54 27.80
N GLU A 84 3.82 0.70 28.54
CA GLU A 84 4.85 1.72 28.25
C GLU A 84 5.48 1.47 26.86
N GLU A 85 5.87 0.24 26.54
CA GLU A 85 6.41 -0.14 25.23
C GLU A 85 5.40 0.06 24.11
N THR A 86 4.13 -0.28 24.32
CA THR A 86 3.09 -0.04 23.28
C THR A 86 2.84 1.45 23.07
N GLU A 87 2.82 2.26 24.14
CA GLU A 87 2.70 3.71 24.02
C GLU A 87 3.91 4.34 23.31
N GLU A 88 5.13 3.90 23.63
CA GLU A 88 6.36 4.34 22.95
C GLU A 88 6.36 3.93 21.48
N ASN A 89 6.02 2.69 21.17
CA ASN A 89 5.90 2.19 19.79
C ASN A 89 4.84 2.98 19.02
N LEU A 90 3.70 3.29 19.65
CA LEU A 90 2.62 4.04 19.01
C LEU A 90 3.03 5.49 18.76
N LYS A 91 3.75 6.13 19.69
CA LYS A 91 4.37 7.46 19.47
C LYS A 91 5.39 7.41 18.34
N ALA A 92 6.24 6.38 18.28
CA ALA A 92 7.22 6.20 17.22
C ALA A 92 6.54 6.04 15.85
N ILE A 93 5.51 5.20 15.74
CA ILE A 93 4.72 5.01 14.52
C ILE A 93 4.03 6.32 14.10
N ARG A 94 3.41 7.05 15.03
CA ARG A 94 2.76 8.34 14.72
C ARG A 94 3.76 9.36 14.20
N LYS A 95 4.91 9.48 14.85
CA LYS A 95 6.00 10.35 14.40
C LYS A 95 6.48 9.94 13.01
N ASP A 96 6.69 8.65 12.79
CA ASP A 96 7.17 8.12 11.50
C ASP A 96 6.18 8.38 10.35
N ASN A 97 4.89 8.22 10.61
CA ASN A 97 3.81 8.54 9.67
C ASN A 97 3.76 10.03 9.38
N ALA A 98 3.81 10.88 10.41
CA ALA A 98 3.81 12.33 10.25
C ALA A 98 5.02 12.80 9.41
N ILE A 99 6.20 12.21 9.61
CA ILE A 99 7.41 12.55 8.82
C ILE A 99 7.20 12.16 7.37
N THR A 100 6.62 10.99 7.14
CA THR A 100 6.34 10.48 5.81
C THR A 100 5.32 11.35 5.07
N GLU A 101 4.22 11.74 5.73
CA GLU A 101 3.22 12.67 5.19
C GLU A 101 3.81 14.05 4.88
N TYR A 102 4.62 14.59 5.80
CA TYR A 102 5.32 15.84 5.58
C TYR A 102 6.20 15.77 4.32
N LEU A 103 6.98 14.70 4.16
CA LEU A 103 7.83 14.51 2.98
C LEU A 103 7.03 14.37 1.68
N TYR A 104 5.89 13.68 1.68
CA TYR A 104 5.00 13.62 0.53
C TYR A 104 4.47 15.00 0.13
N ASN A 105 4.11 15.85 1.08
CA ASN A 105 3.65 17.22 0.84
C ASN A 105 4.75 18.12 0.26
N GLN A 106 6.02 17.81 0.53
CA GLN A 106 7.17 18.59 0.05
C GLN A 106 7.58 18.30 -1.40
N ARG A 107 6.81 17.49 -2.14
CA ARG A 107 7.05 17.11 -3.55
C ARG A 107 8.47 16.60 -3.79
N VAL A 108 8.85 15.57 -3.05
CA VAL A 108 10.16 14.93 -3.18
C VAL A 108 10.07 13.74 -4.13
N ASN A 109 11.11 13.51 -4.93
CA ASN A 109 11.18 12.40 -5.89
C ASN A 109 11.42 11.06 -5.19
N ASN A 110 12.08 11.06 -4.03
CA ASN A 110 12.37 9.85 -3.28
C ASN A 110 12.25 10.08 -1.76
N VAL A 111 11.05 9.84 -1.23
CA VAL A 111 10.71 9.95 0.20
C VAL A 111 11.59 9.02 1.05
N GLY A 112 11.85 7.79 0.58
CA GLY A 112 12.60 6.79 1.34
C GLY A 112 14.07 7.15 1.56
N VAL A 113 14.72 7.79 0.58
CA VAL A 113 16.10 8.26 0.70
C VAL A 113 16.18 9.50 1.60
N LEU A 114 15.30 10.48 1.41
CA LEU A 114 15.28 11.68 2.26
C LEU A 114 14.98 11.35 3.72
N LYS A 115 14.07 10.41 3.97
CA LYS A 115 13.77 9.93 5.33
C LYS A 115 14.98 9.34 6.05
N LYS A 116 15.92 8.72 5.32
CA LYS A 116 17.19 8.20 5.88
C LYS A 116 18.22 9.30 6.12
N LEU A 117 18.14 10.41 5.40
CA LEU A 117 19.02 11.57 5.55
C LEU A 117 18.57 12.50 6.69
N LEU A 118 17.28 12.46 7.07
CA LEU A 118 16.76 13.20 8.21
C LEU A 118 17.29 12.65 9.53
N ASN A 119 17.68 13.56 10.43
CA ASN A 119 18.01 13.18 11.79
C ASN A 119 16.74 13.05 12.63
N ASN A 120 16.25 11.81 12.74
CA ASN A 120 15.08 11.48 13.54
C ASN A 120 15.22 11.84 15.02
N GLN A 121 16.42 11.99 15.58
CA GLN A 121 16.58 12.37 16.99
C GLN A 121 16.23 13.84 17.24
N ASP A 122 16.52 14.71 16.27
CA ASP A 122 16.28 16.15 16.39
C ASP A 122 14.83 16.53 16.03
N ILE A 123 14.08 15.62 15.40
CA ILE A 123 12.67 15.83 15.06
C ILE A 123 11.80 15.50 16.28
N LYS A 124 11.08 16.48 16.82
CA LYS A 124 10.11 16.25 17.90
C LYS A 124 8.70 16.12 17.32
N TYR A 125 7.89 15.27 17.94
CA TYR A 125 6.48 15.09 17.61
C TYR A 125 5.64 15.46 18.84
N GLU A 126 5.09 16.67 18.84
CA GLU A 126 4.32 17.28 19.94
C GLU A 126 3.08 17.94 19.33
N ASP A 127 1.92 17.84 20.00
CA ASP A 127 0.64 18.44 19.57
C ASP A 127 0.29 18.16 18.09
N GLU A 128 0.48 16.90 17.66
CA GLU A 128 0.25 16.44 16.28
C GLU A 128 1.13 17.13 15.20
N LYS A 129 2.18 17.84 15.60
CA LYS A 129 3.09 18.56 14.72
C LYS A 129 4.52 18.07 14.85
N LEU A 130 5.26 18.18 13.75
CA LEU A 130 6.70 17.93 13.70
C LEU A 130 7.46 19.24 13.89
N ILE A 131 8.35 19.27 14.87
CA ILE A 131 9.23 20.42 15.15
C ILE A 131 10.64 20.05 14.71
N GLY A 132 11.33 20.97 14.03
CA GLY A 132 12.72 20.80 13.57
C GLY A 132 12.89 20.15 12.18
N ILE A 133 11.84 19.55 11.63
CA ILE A 133 11.89 18.94 10.29
C ILE A 133 12.03 19.97 9.17
N ASP A 134 11.45 21.17 9.34
CA ASP A 134 11.51 22.25 8.35
C ASP A 134 12.96 22.75 8.13
N GLU A 135 13.73 22.87 9.21
CA GLU A 135 15.13 23.33 9.17
C GLU A 135 16.03 22.32 8.46
N GLN A 136 15.90 21.04 8.80
CA GLN A 136 16.62 19.97 8.13
C GLN A 136 16.29 19.92 6.63
N MET A 137 15.02 20.13 6.28
CA MET A 137 14.58 20.10 4.89
C MET A 137 15.05 21.29 4.07
N LYS A 138 15.24 22.47 4.68
CA LYS A 138 15.91 23.59 4.03
C LYS A 138 17.38 23.28 3.77
N ALA A 139 18.10 22.77 4.77
CA ALA A 139 19.51 22.40 4.61
C ALA A 139 19.70 21.34 3.52
N LEU A 140 18.83 20.32 3.45
CA LEU A 140 18.88 19.30 2.41
C LEU A 140 18.58 19.86 1.00
N ARG A 141 17.73 20.89 0.88
CA ARG A 141 17.45 21.56 -0.41
C ARG A 141 18.61 22.43 -0.90
N GLU A 142 19.39 22.99 0.02
CA GLU A 142 20.57 23.82 -0.29
C GLU A 142 21.78 22.98 -0.74
N ASP A 143 21.83 21.69 -0.38
CA ASP A 143 22.87 20.78 -0.84
C ASP A 143 22.72 20.47 -2.34
N ASN A 144 23.69 20.97 -3.12
CA ASN A 144 23.76 20.76 -4.56
C ASN A 144 23.79 19.26 -4.96
N SER A 145 24.33 18.39 -4.10
CA SER A 145 24.45 16.95 -4.34
C SER A 145 23.11 16.22 -4.26
N LEU A 146 22.14 16.79 -3.53
CA LEU A 146 20.84 16.19 -3.21
C LEU A 146 19.69 16.76 -4.05
N LYS A 147 19.97 17.71 -4.96
CA LYS A 147 18.97 18.35 -5.84
C LYS A 147 18.08 17.37 -6.58
N SER A 148 18.60 16.21 -7.00
CA SER A 148 17.83 15.16 -7.71
C SER A 148 16.73 14.52 -6.86
N LEU A 149 16.81 14.62 -5.53
CA LEU A 149 15.81 14.08 -4.59
C LEU A 149 14.57 14.98 -4.48
N PHE A 150 14.62 16.22 -4.96
CA PHE A 150 13.52 17.17 -4.95
C PHE A 150 12.92 17.32 -6.35
N ALA A 151 11.59 17.45 -6.45
CA ALA A 151 10.96 17.69 -7.74
C ALA A 151 11.36 19.08 -8.27
N ASN A 152 11.88 19.12 -9.50
CA ASN A 152 12.07 20.36 -10.24
C ASN A 152 10.74 20.71 -10.93
N ASN A 153 10.28 21.95 -10.77
CA ASN A 153 9.04 22.45 -11.40
C ASN A 153 9.15 22.65 -12.93
N ASP A 154 10.20 22.13 -13.58
CA ASP A 154 10.46 22.36 -15.01
C ASP A 154 9.79 21.35 -15.94
N PHE A 155 8.85 20.53 -15.44
CA PHE A 155 7.96 19.78 -16.32
C PHE A 155 6.93 20.72 -16.96
N ARG A 156 7.38 21.46 -17.99
CA ARG A 156 6.47 22.01 -18.99
C ARG A 156 5.88 20.81 -19.70
N GLY A 157 4.65 20.41 -19.33
CA GLY A 157 3.87 19.47 -20.12
C GLY A 157 3.95 19.92 -21.57
N ALA A 158 4.43 19.04 -22.45
CA ALA A 158 4.50 19.34 -23.86
C ALA A 158 3.08 19.69 -24.32
N ASN A 159 2.82 20.97 -24.53
CA ASN A 159 1.57 21.41 -25.11
C ASN A 159 1.63 20.94 -26.57
N PRO A 160 0.78 19.99 -27.00
CA PRO A 160 0.83 19.47 -28.37
C PRO A 160 0.47 20.51 -29.43
N ASN A 161 0.11 21.74 -29.02
CA ASN A 161 -0.32 22.83 -29.89
C ASN A 161 0.70 23.98 -30.03
N THR A 162 2.00 23.75 -29.79
CA THR A 162 3.02 24.71 -30.24
C THR A 162 3.21 24.57 -31.74
N ALA A 163 2.60 25.49 -32.51
CA ALA A 163 2.80 25.63 -33.94
C ALA A 163 4.28 25.94 -34.23
N GLY A 164 5.01 24.96 -34.76
CA GLY A 164 6.41 25.16 -35.16
C GLY A 164 7.22 23.88 -35.40
N ASP A 165 6.81 22.74 -34.84
CA ASP A 165 7.55 21.49 -35.05
C ASP A 165 6.99 20.75 -36.27
N ASN A 166 7.44 21.14 -37.47
CA ASN A 166 7.12 20.50 -38.74
C ASN A 166 7.85 19.14 -38.84
N ARG A 167 7.42 18.17 -38.03
CA ARG A 167 7.82 16.77 -38.25
C ARG A 167 6.94 16.25 -39.37
N GLU A 168 7.52 16.12 -40.56
CA GLU A 168 6.88 15.41 -41.66
C GLU A 168 6.32 14.09 -41.14
N LYS A 169 5.00 13.91 -41.27
CA LYS A 169 4.32 12.69 -40.80
C LYS A 169 5.01 11.50 -41.46
N PRO A 170 5.42 10.47 -40.69
CA PRO A 170 6.02 9.28 -41.30
C PRO A 170 4.99 8.65 -42.24
N LYS A 171 5.38 8.49 -43.51
CA LYS A 171 4.53 7.88 -44.55
C LYS A 171 4.21 6.44 -44.13
N GLY A 172 2.97 6.21 -43.71
CA GLY A 172 2.50 4.88 -43.30
C GLY A 172 2.30 3.95 -44.48
N LEU A 173 2.18 2.63 -44.22
CA LEU A 173 1.92 1.62 -45.25
C LEU A 173 0.71 1.94 -46.14
N PHE A 174 -0.32 2.60 -45.58
CA PHE A 174 -1.52 3.01 -46.31
C PHE A 174 -1.23 4.05 -47.40
N ASP A 175 -0.26 4.94 -47.20
CA ASP A 175 0.14 5.97 -48.18
C ASP A 175 0.92 5.35 -49.37
N ALA A 176 1.53 4.18 -49.15
CA ALA A 176 2.21 3.38 -50.17
C ALA A 176 1.28 2.44 -50.96
N VAL A 177 0.07 2.18 -50.45
CA VAL A 177 -0.96 1.38 -51.15
C VAL A 177 -1.73 2.27 -52.12
N ILE A 178 -2.10 3.49 -51.73
CA ILE A 178 -2.78 4.46 -52.61
C ILE A 178 -1.90 4.80 -53.83
N LYS A 179 -0.58 4.95 -53.64
CA LYS A 179 0.34 5.15 -54.76
C LYS A 179 0.50 3.95 -55.70
N ARG A 180 0.14 2.74 -55.28
CA ARG A 180 0.20 1.56 -56.14
C ARG A 180 -1.02 1.49 -57.07
N GLU A 181 -2.20 1.87 -56.57
CA GLU A 181 -3.42 2.02 -57.41
C GLU A 181 -3.24 3.08 -58.50
N ASP A 182 -2.63 4.23 -58.19
CA ASP A 182 -2.35 5.30 -59.17
C ASP A 182 -1.36 4.88 -60.28
N GLN A 183 -0.55 3.83 -60.07
CA GLN A 183 0.41 3.33 -61.08
C GLN A 183 -0.21 2.29 -62.02
N GLU A 184 -1.37 1.71 -61.67
CA GLU A 184 -2.04 0.72 -62.52
C GLU A 184 -2.86 1.37 -63.65
N GLU A 185 -3.28 2.64 -63.52
CA GLU A 185 -3.98 3.38 -64.59
C GLU A 185 -3.08 3.78 -65.79
N LYS A 186 -1.76 3.52 -65.74
CA LYS A 186 -0.82 3.83 -66.84
C LYS A 186 -0.16 2.61 -67.47
N PHE A 187 -0.62 1.40 -67.19
CA PHE A 187 -0.15 0.22 -67.93
C PHE A 187 -1.05 -0.03 -69.15
N ASN A 188 -0.71 0.58 -70.30
CA ASN A 188 -1.20 0.12 -71.60
C ASN A 188 -0.17 -0.88 -72.16
N PRO A 189 -0.45 -2.20 -72.21
CA PRO A 189 0.52 -3.18 -72.66
C PRO A 189 0.72 -3.19 -74.18
N TRP A 190 -0.08 -2.42 -74.93
CA TRP A 190 0.08 -2.25 -76.37
C TRP A 190 -0.21 -0.79 -76.76
N GLY A 191 0.85 0.00 -76.84
CA GLY A 191 0.99 0.97 -77.92
C GLY A 191 1.68 0.26 -79.07
#